data_AF-A0A1A8J8R3-F1
#
_entry.id   AF-A0A1A8J8R3-F1
#
_cell.length_a   1.000
_cell.length_b   1.000
_cell.length_c   1.000
_cell.angle_alpha   90.00
_cell.angle_beta   90.00
_cell.angle_gamma   90.00
#
_symmetry.space_group_name_H-M   'P 1'
#
loop_
_entity.id
_entity.type
_entity.pdbx_description
1 polymer ?
#
loop_
_entity_poly.entity_id
_entity_poly.type
_entity_poly.pdbx_seq_one_letter_code
_entity_poly.pdbx_strand_id
1 'polypeptide(L)' 'MGNRGMEDLIPLVNRMQDAFSAIGQNANLDLPQIA' A
#
# COMPACT_ATOMS: atom_id res chain seq x y z
N MET A 1 -3.16 21.25 -5.97
CA MET A 1 -3.33 20.13 -6.92
C MET A 1 -2.95 18.87 -6.15
N GLY A 2 -3.90 17.96 -5.94
CA GLY A 2 -3.71 16.78 -5.07
C GLY A 2 -3.01 15.63 -5.79
N ASN A 3 -2.34 14.78 -5.02
CA ASN A 3 -1.64 13.57 -5.47
C ASN A 3 -2.66 12.49 -5.89
N ARG A 4 -3.43 12.74 -6.94
CA ARG A 4 -4.47 11.82 -7.45
C ARG A 4 -3.94 10.40 -7.70
N GLY A 5 -2.71 10.28 -8.22
CA GLY A 5 -2.07 8.97 -8.38
C GLY A 5 -1.84 8.24 -7.05
N MET A 6 -1.56 8.96 -5.96
CA MET A 6 -1.44 8.36 -4.62
C MET A 6 -2.80 7.99 -4.05
N GLU A 7 -3.82 8.83 -4.24
CA GLU A 7 -5.20 8.55 -3.83
C GLU A 7 -5.74 7.25 -4.47
N ASP A 8 -5.40 6.99 -5.73
CA ASP A 8 -5.76 5.75 -6.43
C ASP A 8 -4.93 4.53 -5.96
N LEU A 9 -3.67 4.74 -5.56
CA LEU A 9 -2.77 3.68 -5.12
C LEU A 9 -3.02 3.22 -3.68
N ILE A 10 -3.47 4.11 -2.78
CA ILE A 10 -3.71 3.78 -1.37
C ILE A 10 -4.68 2.58 -1.21
N PRO A 11 -5.88 2.57 -1.83
CA PRO A 11 -6.80 1.45 -1.70
C PRO A 11 -6.23 0.13 -2.23
N LEU A 12 -5.42 0.18 -3.28
CA LEU A 12 -4.82 -1.01 -3.88
C LEU A 12 -3.75 -1.62 -2.96
N VAL A 13 -2.88 -0.77 -2.43
CA VAL A 13 -1.82 -1.16 -1.49
C VAL A 13 -2.39 -1.71 -0.19
N ASN A 14 -3.50 -1.14 0.31
CA ASN A 14 -4.19 -1.66 1.49
C ASN A 14 -4.77 -3.06 1.24
N ARG A 15 -5.50 -3.27 0.13
CA ARG A 15 -6.06 -4.59 -0.21
C ARG A 15 -4.97 -5.66 -0.38
N MET A 16 -3.84 -5.29 -0.95
CA MET A 16 -2.70 -6.19 -1.09
C MET A 16 -2.16 -6.57 0.30
N GLN A 17 -1.88 -5.60 1.17
CA GLN A 17 -1.43 -5.86 2.54
C GLN A 17 -2.42 -6.74 3.33
N ASP A 18 -3.72 -6.48 3.23
CA ASP A 18 -4.77 -7.30 3.85
C ASP A 18 -4.72 -8.76 3.37
N ALA A 19 -4.49 -8.98 2.08
CA ALA A 19 -4.40 -10.33 1.51
C ALA A 19 -3.16 -11.09 2.01
N PHE A 20 -2.00 -10.43 2.13
CA PHE A 20 -0.80 -11.04 2.71
C PHE A 20 -0.98 -11.32 4.21
N SER A 21 -1.57 -10.38 4.94
CA SER A 21 -1.88 -10.54 6.37
C SER A 21 -2.81 -11.74 6.61
N ALA A 22 -3.81 -11.94 5.75
CA ALA A 22 -4.74 -13.07 5.83
C ALA A 22 -4.07 -14.45 5.70
N ILE A 23 -2.90 -14.53 5.05
CA ILE A 23 -2.11 -15.77 4.92
C ILE A 23 -0.92 -15.83 5.90
N GLY A 24 -0.88 -14.93 6.89
CA GLY A 24 0.19 -14.85 7.88
C GLY A 24 1.54 -14.42 7.30
N GLN A 25 1.53 -13.74 6.16
CA GLN A 25 2.72 -13.18 5.52
C GLN A 25 2.70 -11.65 5.64
N ASN A 26 3.88 -11.03 5.74
CA ASN A 26 3.99 -9.57 5.67
C ASN A 26 4.24 -9.15 4.22
N ALA A 27 3.46 -8.20 3.72
CA ALA A 27 3.78 -7.49 2.49
C ALA A 27 4.75 -6.34 2.83
N ASN A 28 6.06 -6.62 2.86
CA ASN A 28 7.05 -5.56 2.99
C ASN A 28 7.18 -4.82 1.66
N LEU A 29 6.26 -3.89 1.45
CA LEU A 29 6.33 -2.94 0.35
C LEU A 29 7.26 -1.83 0.82
N ASP A 30 8.52 -1.86 0.40
CA ASP A 30 9.52 -0.83 0.69
C ASP A 30 9.12 0.50 0.00
N LEU A 31 8.07 1.12 0.50
CA LEU A 31 7.53 2.37 0.00
C LEU A 31 8.53 3.49 0.31
N PRO A 32 8.82 4.38 -0.65
CA PRO A 32 9.72 5.50 -0.42
C PRO A 32 9.15 6.39 0.70
N GLN A 33 9.95 6.64 1.73
CA GLN A 33 9.62 7.62 2.75
C GLN A 33 9.63 9.03 2.15
N ILE A 34 8.63 9.85 2.49
CA ILE A 34 8.63 11.28 2.17
C ILE A 34 9.50 11.97 3.25
N ALA A 35 10.61 12.59 2.84
CA ALA A 35 11.53 13.31 3.72
C ALA A 35 10.95 14.65 4.22
#